data_AF-A0A099RQU0-F1
#
_entry.id   AF-A0A099RQU0-F1
#
_cell.length_a   1.000
_cell.length_b   1.000
_cell.length_c   1.000
_cell.angle_alpha   90.00
_cell.angle_beta   90.00
_cell.angle_gamma   90.00
#
_symmetry.space_group_name_H-M   'P 1'
#
loop_
_entity.id
_entity.type
_entity.pdbx_description
1 polymer ?
#
loop_
_entity_poly.entity_id
_entity_poly.type
_entity_poly.pdbx_seq_one_letter_code
_entity_poly.pdbx_strand_id
1 'polypeptide(L)'
;MDINAQPWLLWFKDLPEHPSIRRGNIAGNAIDDESPADDYILKVGRPELSDPPAPPVRLLSWLEKGWQEVNGAIKVIPQKQEKIAAKTIRFDEDPIRERLYTEWTEKWEKWLETKGSENAEGSNNKPAPPAELIPWLTADWQTSEHIIQTKKTLLEPEKIIAIHFEDNPERPRLLNEWSPKLQAWVHKERPARQAMAIFTKLYDLYSRLERESEQVELVLGDGLLDWTDSLAGSLNHPILRPIVSLIYVGTRKRSCR
;
A
#
# COMPACT_ATOMS: atom_id res chain seq x y z
N MET A 1 20.78 16.98 -38.55
CA MET A 1 20.12 17.01 -37.23
C MET A 1 20.24 15.63 -36.59
N ASP A 2 20.77 15.52 -35.37
CA ASP A 2 20.68 14.28 -34.59
C ASP A 2 19.29 14.16 -33.96
N ILE A 3 18.62 13.04 -34.16
CA ILE A 3 17.27 12.80 -33.62
C ILE A 3 17.23 12.75 -32.09
N ASN A 4 18.33 12.33 -31.46
CA ASN A 4 18.42 12.22 -30.00
C ASN A 4 18.66 13.58 -29.34
N ALA A 5 19.11 14.57 -30.11
CA ALA A 5 19.33 15.94 -29.65
C ALA A 5 18.07 16.82 -29.76
N GLN A 6 16.95 16.28 -30.25
CA GLN A 6 15.72 17.05 -30.42
C GLN A 6 15.05 17.36 -29.07
N PRO A 7 14.52 18.58 -28.88
CA PRO A 7 13.88 18.98 -27.62
C PRO A 7 12.57 18.22 -27.36
N TRP A 8 12.03 17.55 -28.37
CA TRP A 8 10.85 16.70 -28.27
C TRP A 8 10.89 15.60 -29.31
N LEU A 9 10.53 14.38 -28.90
CA LEU A 9 10.50 13.20 -29.77
C LEU A 9 9.35 12.28 -29.35
N LEU A 10 8.63 11.70 -30.31
CA LEU A 10 7.60 10.70 -30.09
C LEU A 10 7.68 9.63 -31.17
N TRP A 11 7.99 8.40 -30.78
CA TRP A 11 8.00 7.25 -31.68
C TRP A 11 6.61 6.64 -31.82
N PHE A 12 6.14 6.47 -33.05
CA PHE A 12 4.83 5.87 -33.32
C PHE A 12 4.74 4.39 -32.94
N LYS A 13 5.89 3.69 -32.95
CA LYS A 13 6.03 2.29 -32.49
C LYS A 13 5.83 2.13 -30.98
N ASP A 14 6.08 3.19 -30.20
CA ASP A 14 5.98 3.18 -28.74
C ASP A 14 4.58 3.59 -28.25
N LEU A 15 3.66 3.91 -29.17
CA LEU A 15 2.30 4.27 -28.83
C LEU A 15 1.52 3.03 -28.36
N PRO A 16 0.86 3.10 -27.18
CA PRO A 16 0.11 1.99 -26.64
C PRO A 16 -1.15 1.72 -27.47
N GLU A 17 -1.60 0.47 -27.47
CA GLU A 17 -2.90 0.09 -28.02
C GLU A 17 -4.01 0.55 -27.09
N HIS A 18 -4.74 1.59 -27.49
CA HIS A 18 -5.85 2.13 -26.70
C HIS A 18 -6.86 2.84 -27.61
N PRO A 19 -8.19 2.74 -27.37
CA PRO A 19 -9.22 3.37 -28.22
C PRO A 19 -9.09 4.89 -28.37
N SER A 20 -8.44 5.55 -27.41
CA SER A 20 -8.15 6.99 -27.45
C SER A 20 -6.98 7.35 -28.35
N ILE A 21 -6.21 6.40 -28.87
CA ILE A 21 -5.11 6.63 -29.81
C ILE A 21 -5.48 5.98 -31.14
N ARG A 22 -5.56 6.79 -32.19
CA ARG A 22 -5.85 6.34 -33.55
C ARG A 22 -4.77 6.84 -34.49
N ARG A 23 -4.16 5.91 -35.23
CA ARG A 23 -3.23 6.21 -36.32
C ARG A 23 -4.08 6.33 -37.59
N GLY A 24 -3.90 7.40 -38.34
CA GLY A 24 -4.63 7.56 -39.59
C GLY A 24 -3.99 6.78 -40.73
N ASN A 25 -4.80 6.35 -41.68
CA ASN A 25 -4.31 5.71 -42.91
C ASN A 25 -3.99 6.80 -43.95
N ILE A 26 -2.70 7.14 -44.09
CA ILE A 26 -2.25 8.10 -45.09
C ILE A 26 -2.11 7.34 -46.42
N ALA A 27 -2.95 7.69 -47.41
CA ALA A 27 -2.88 7.10 -48.74
C ALA A 27 -1.48 7.27 -49.33
N GLY A 28 -0.77 6.15 -49.46
CA GLY A 28 0.60 6.13 -49.96
C GLY A 28 1.31 4.78 -49.90
N ASN A 29 0.77 3.78 -49.19
CA ASN A 29 1.43 2.46 -49.06
C ASN A 29 0.51 1.22 -49.09
N ALA A 30 -0.80 1.36 -49.33
CA ALA A 30 -1.69 0.21 -49.46
C ALA A 30 -2.01 -0.05 -50.94
N ILE A 31 -1.57 -1.20 -51.45
CA ILE A 31 -1.85 -1.67 -52.81
C ILE A 31 -3.30 -2.18 -52.94
N ASP A 32 -4.02 -2.46 -51.85
CA ASP A 32 -5.35 -3.09 -51.89
C ASP A 32 -6.27 -2.73 -50.69
N ASP A 33 -6.37 -1.46 -50.28
CA ASP A 33 -7.34 -1.07 -49.23
C ASP A 33 -8.24 0.07 -49.72
N GLU A 34 -9.51 -0.24 -50.01
CA GLU A 34 -10.56 0.71 -50.46
C GLU A 34 -11.05 1.67 -49.36
N SER A 35 -10.43 1.62 -48.18
CA SER A 35 -10.71 2.55 -47.09
C SER A 35 -10.33 3.99 -47.49
N PRO A 36 -11.22 4.99 -47.32
CA PRO A 36 -10.89 6.37 -47.62
C PRO A 36 -9.71 6.83 -46.76
N ALA A 37 -8.77 7.56 -47.38
CA ALA A 37 -7.64 8.14 -46.68
C ALA A 37 -8.10 9.05 -45.54
N ASP A 38 -7.49 8.90 -44.36
CA ASP A 38 -7.73 9.82 -43.25
C ASP A 38 -7.03 11.16 -43.51
N ASP A 39 -7.64 12.26 -43.05
CA ASP A 39 -7.06 13.61 -43.09
C ASP A 39 -6.09 13.91 -41.93
N TYR A 40 -5.82 12.90 -41.08
CA TYR A 40 -4.95 13.01 -39.91
C TYR A 40 -3.93 11.88 -39.86
N ILE A 41 -2.81 12.12 -39.19
CA ILE A 41 -1.72 11.15 -39.00
C ILE A 41 -1.87 10.42 -37.67
N LEU A 42 -2.17 11.17 -36.61
CA LEU A 42 -2.34 10.67 -35.27
C LEU A 42 -3.42 11.49 -34.55
N LYS A 43 -4.42 10.79 -34.00
CA LYS A 43 -5.45 11.38 -33.15
C LYS A 43 -5.36 10.78 -31.76
N VAL A 44 -5.16 11.65 -30.77
CA VAL A 44 -5.10 11.25 -29.36
C VAL A 44 -6.19 11.98 -28.60
N GLY A 45 -7.15 11.23 -28.07
CA GLY A 45 -8.16 11.70 -27.14
C GLY A 45 -7.71 11.54 -25.69
N ARG A 46 -8.38 12.27 -24.79
CA ARG A 46 -8.20 12.08 -23.35
C ARG A 46 -8.87 10.76 -22.92
N PRO A 47 -8.13 9.77 -22.40
CA PRO A 47 -8.72 8.53 -21.93
C PRO A 47 -9.42 8.72 -20.58
N GLU A 48 -10.34 7.82 -20.25
CA GLU A 48 -10.95 7.73 -18.92
C GLU A 48 -10.07 6.89 -18.01
N LEU A 49 -9.80 7.38 -16.81
CA LEU A 49 -9.05 6.68 -15.76
C LEU A 49 -9.99 6.29 -14.64
N SER A 50 -9.70 5.15 -14.01
CA SER A 50 -10.50 4.60 -12.92
C SER A 50 -9.67 4.30 -11.69
N ASP A 51 -10.30 4.41 -10.52
CA ASP A 51 -9.66 4.07 -9.26
C ASP A 51 -9.59 2.55 -9.06
N PRO A 52 -8.54 2.05 -8.36
CA PRO A 52 -8.41 0.63 -8.07
C PRO A 52 -9.55 0.15 -7.16
N PRO A 53 -9.98 -1.13 -7.29
CA PRO A 53 -11.00 -1.70 -6.42
C PRO A 53 -10.51 -1.72 -4.96
N ALA A 54 -11.32 -1.18 -4.05
CA ALA A 54 -10.98 -1.14 -2.63
C ALA A 54 -10.88 -2.56 -2.02
N PRO A 55 -9.82 -2.87 -1.25
CA PRO A 55 -9.68 -4.15 -0.59
C PRO A 55 -10.63 -4.24 0.62
N PRO A 56 -11.00 -5.47 1.04
CA PRO A 56 -11.75 -5.68 2.27
C PRO A 56 -11.02 -5.10 3.50
N VAL A 57 -11.75 -4.56 4.47
CA VAL A 57 -11.18 -3.87 5.66
C VAL A 57 -10.21 -4.77 6.45
N ARG A 58 -10.50 -6.07 6.57
CA ARG A 58 -9.61 -7.05 7.22
C ARG A 58 -8.30 -7.27 6.49
N LEU A 59 -8.26 -7.02 5.19
CA LEU A 59 -7.06 -7.14 4.35
C LEU A 59 -6.29 -5.83 4.30
N LEU A 60 -6.98 -4.68 4.29
CA LEU A 60 -6.39 -3.35 4.08
C LEU A 60 -5.20 -3.07 5.00
N SER A 61 -5.32 -3.38 6.29
CA SER A 61 -4.22 -3.11 7.23
C SER A 61 -2.99 -3.99 6.94
N TRP A 62 -3.17 -5.16 6.33
CA TRP A 62 -2.12 -6.15 6.07
C TRP A 62 -1.44 -5.98 4.71
N LEU A 63 -1.84 -5.01 3.90
CA LEU A 63 -1.20 -4.71 2.62
C LEU A 63 -0.15 -3.61 2.79
N GLU A 64 1.01 -3.79 2.14
CA GLU A 64 2.02 -2.72 2.04
C GLU A 64 1.54 -1.60 1.11
N LYS A 65 2.15 -0.41 1.20
CA LYS A 65 1.85 0.69 0.27
C LYS A 65 2.24 0.32 -1.17
N GLY A 66 1.47 0.83 -2.14
CA GLY A 66 1.78 0.71 -3.56
C GLY A 66 0.87 -0.24 -4.32
N TRP A 67 0.02 -1.05 -3.67
CA TRP A 67 -0.96 -1.89 -4.37
C TRP A 67 -1.99 -1.08 -5.17
N GLN A 68 -2.17 0.20 -4.84
CA GLN A 68 -3.05 1.14 -5.56
C GLN A 68 -2.49 1.56 -6.92
N GLU A 69 -1.19 1.41 -7.12
CA GLU A 69 -0.52 1.81 -8.35
C GLU A 69 -0.66 0.73 -9.41
N VAL A 70 -0.88 1.12 -10.67
CA VAL A 70 -1.00 0.17 -11.80
C VAL A 70 0.26 -0.67 -12.01
N ASN A 71 1.42 -0.14 -11.64
CA ASN A 71 2.71 -0.83 -11.70
C ASN A 71 3.16 -1.37 -10.33
N GLY A 72 2.32 -1.24 -9.30
CA GLY A 72 2.59 -1.73 -7.96
C GLY A 72 2.41 -3.24 -7.85
N ALA A 73 3.10 -3.84 -6.88
CA ALA A 73 2.93 -5.24 -6.52
C ALA A 73 2.04 -5.36 -5.28
N ILE A 74 1.19 -6.39 -5.25
CA ILE A 74 0.48 -6.76 -4.04
C ILE A 74 1.48 -7.42 -3.10
N LYS A 75 1.77 -6.77 -1.98
CA LYS A 75 2.65 -7.29 -0.94
C LYS A 75 1.90 -7.33 0.39
N VAL A 76 2.01 -8.45 1.06
CA VAL A 76 1.36 -8.72 2.35
C VAL A 76 2.40 -8.62 3.45
N ILE A 77 2.03 -7.93 4.53
CA ILE A 77 2.80 -7.88 5.77
C ILE A 77 2.64 -9.23 6.46
N PRO A 78 3.69 -10.06 6.64
CA PRO A 78 3.52 -11.42 7.14
C PRO A 78 3.17 -11.48 8.64
N GLN A 79 3.63 -10.49 9.40
CA GLN A 79 3.45 -10.42 10.85
C GLN A 79 3.34 -8.96 11.31
N LYS A 80 2.56 -8.73 12.36
CA LYS A 80 2.47 -7.46 13.06
C LYS A 80 2.64 -7.64 14.55
N GLN A 81 3.12 -6.58 15.20
CA GLN A 81 3.07 -6.47 16.65
C GLN A 81 1.81 -5.69 17.03
N GLU A 82 1.01 -6.28 17.91
CA GLU A 82 -0.17 -5.61 18.45
C GLU A 82 -0.01 -5.48 19.97
N LYS A 83 -0.17 -4.24 20.43
CA LYS A 83 -0.25 -3.96 21.86
C LYS A 83 -1.65 -4.31 22.32
N ILE A 84 -1.74 -5.30 23.18
CA ILE A 84 -2.97 -5.57 23.91
C ILE A 84 -3.01 -4.60 25.09
N ALA A 85 -4.12 -3.87 25.20
CA ALA A 85 -4.33 -2.94 26.31
C ALA A 85 -4.17 -3.66 27.65
N ALA A 86 -3.58 -2.97 28.63
CA ALA A 86 -3.46 -3.47 29.98
C ALA A 86 -4.84 -3.87 30.50
N LYS A 87 -4.99 -5.15 30.85
CA LYS A 87 -6.22 -5.66 31.43
C LYS A 87 -6.17 -5.45 32.94
N THR A 88 -7.29 -4.98 33.50
CA THR A 88 -7.49 -4.91 34.94
C THR A 88 -7.89 -6.29 35.46
N ILE A 89 -7.08 -6.93 36.30
CA ILE A 89 -7.45 -8.14 37.04
C ILE A 89 -7.80 -7.75 38.47
N ARG A 90 -8.89 -8.30 38.99
CA ARG A 90 -9.23 -8.14 40.42
C ARG A 90 -8.89 -9.38 41.22
N PHE A 91 -8.62 -9.19 42.51
CA PHE A 91 -8.33 -10.30 43.42
C PHE A 91 -9.48 -11.33 43.47
N ASP A 92 -10.73 -10.86 43.51
CA ASP A 92 -11.98 -11.61 43.66
C ASP A 92 -12.49 -12.29 42.36
N GLU A 93 -11.79 -12.12 41.24
CA GLU A 93 -12.16 -12.74 39.96
C GLU A 93 -11.74 -14.22 39.85
N ASP A 94 -10.97 -14.73 40.82
CA ASP A 94 -10.38 -16.07 40.77
C ASP A 94 -10.59 -16.84 42.08
N PRO A 95 -11.47 -17.87 42.06
CA PRO A 95 -11.77 -18.68 43.23
C PRO A 95 -10.55 -19.40 43.82
N ILE A 96 -9.52 -19.68 43.03
CA ILE A 96 -8.30 -20.36 43.51
C ILE A 96 -7.51 -19.41 44.42
N ARG A 97 -7.39 -18.14 44.02
CA ARG A 97 -6.70 -17.10 44.81
C ARG A 97 -7.39 -16.86 46.15
N GLU A 98 -8.72 -16.81 46.18
CA GLU A 98 -9.48 -16.70 47.44
C GLU A 98 -9.22 -17.88 48.37
N ARG A 99 -9.25 -19.12 47.86
CA ARG A 99 -8.99 -20.31 48.67
C ARG A 99 -7.57 -20.33 49.24
N LEU A 100 -6.56 -20.08 48.40
CA LEU A 100 -5.16 -20.03 48.82
C LEU A 100 -4.92 -18.96 49.88
N TYR A 101 -5.61 -17.83 49.77
CA TYR A 101 -5.53 -16.75 50.73
C TYR A 101 -6.13 -17.14 52.08
N THR A 102 -7.31 -17.75 52.11
CA THR A 102 -7.93 -18.23 53.36
C THR A 102 -7.03 -19.26 54.05
N GLU A 103 -6.57 -20.28 53.33
CA GLU A 103 -5.69 -21.32 53.89
C GLU A 103 -4.37 -20.75 54.43
N TRP A 104 -3.77 -19.77 53.74
CA TRP A 104 -2.55 -19.13 54.19
C TRP A 104 -2.80 -18.25 55.41
N THR A 105 -3.90 -17.50 55.45
CA THR A 105 -4.28 -16.63 56.57
C THR A 105 -4.47 -17.45 57.85
N GLU A 106 -5.16 -18.59 57.77
CA GLU A 106 -5.32 -19.50 58.92
C GLU A 106 -3.99 -20.03 59.47
N LYS A 107 -3.03 -20.36 58.58
CA LYS A 107 -1.68 -20.78 58.99
C LYS A 107 -0.90 -19.63 59.63
N TRP A 108 -1.08 -18.41 59.12
CA TRP A 108 -0.45 -17.20 59.63
C TRP A 108 -0.96 -16.82 61.02
N GLU A 109 -2.27 -16.87 61.25
CA GLU A 109 -2.90 -16.61 62.56
C GLU A 109 -2.42 -17.61 63.62
N LYS A 110 -2.42 -18.91 63.31
CA LYS A 110 -1.86 -19.95 64.21
C LYS A 110 -0.40 -19.71 64.57
N TRP A 111 0.39 -19.17 63.64
CA TRP A 111 1.78 -18.81 63.91
C TRP A 111 1.90 -17.57 64.83
N LEU A 112 1.01 -16.57 64.69
CA LEU A 112 0.98 -15.41 65.58
C LEU A 112 0.66 -15.81 67.04
N GLU A 113 -0.28 -16.73 67.23
CA GLU A 113 -0.66 -17.22 68.57
C GLU A 113 0.49 -17.99 69.26
N THR A 114 1.26 -18.77 68.50
CA THR A 114 2.40 -19.54 69.03
C THR A 114 3.63 -18.67 69.34
N LYS A 115 3.79 -17.54 68.65
CA LYS A 115 4.84 -16.53 68.89
C LYS A 115 4.74 -15.82 70.25
N GLY A 116 3.55 -15.75 70.86
CA GLY A 116 3.32 -15.12 72.16
C GLY A 116 3.62 -16.01 73.38
N SER A 117 3.91 -17.30 73.17
CA SER A 117 4.26 -18.25 74.23
C SER A 117 5.79 -18.38 74.33
N GLU A 118 6.37 -17.99 75.46
CA GLU A 118 7.83 -17.86 75.68
C GLU A 118 8.65 -19.17 75.56
N ASN A 119 8.05 -20.32 75.31
CA ASN A 119 8.77 -21.59 75.12
C ASN A 119 8.15 -22.42 73.99
N ALA A 120 8.73 -22.35 72.78
CA ALA A 120 8.46 -23.35 71.75
C ALA A 120 9.64 -23.51 70.76
N GLU A 121 10.17 -24.72 70.69
CA GLU A 121 11.14 -25.26 69.72
C GLU A 121 10.66 -25.24 68.23
N GLY A 122 9.68 -24.39 67.90
CA GLY A 122 9.10 -24.22 66.56
C GLY A 122 9.18 -22.80 65.98
N SER A 123 9.87 -21.86 66.66
CA SER A 123 9.98 -20.44 66.28
C SER A 123 10.51 -20.18 64.86
N ASN A 124 11.12 -21.17 64.21
CA ASN A 124 11.68 -21.05 62.86
C ASN A 124 10.72 -21.35 61.69
N ASN A 125 9.50 -21.85 61.92
CA ASN A 125 8.62 -22.25 60.80
C ASN A 125 7.61 -21.15 60.40
N LYS A 126 8.13 -20.00 59.97
CA LYS A 126 7.31 -18.86 59.48
C LYS A 126 6.57 -19.28 58.19
N PRO A 127 5.23 -19.17 58.12
CA PRO A 127 4.49 -19.55 56.92
C PRO A 127 4.77 -18.57 55.76
N ALA A 128 5.43 -19.07 54.70
CA ALA A 128 5.66 -18.32 53.47
C ALA A 128 4.38 -18.22 52.62
N PRO A 129 4.07 -17.06 52.04
CA PRO A 129 2.92 -16.91 51.17
C PRO A 129 3.10 -17.73 49.87
N PRO A 130 2.03 -18.39 49.39
CA PRO A 130 2.03 -19.03 48.08
C PRO A 130 2.44 -18.05 46.96
N ALA A 131 3.15 -18.55 45.95
CA ALA A 131 3.66 -17.74 44.84
C ALA A 131 2.57 -16.91 44.13
N GLU A 132 1.35 -17.44 44.05
CA GLU A 132 0.20 -16.77 43.44
C GLU A 132 -0.30 -15.55 44.24
N LEU A 133 -0.03 -15.48 45.55
CA LEU A 133 -0.42 -14.35 46.40
C LEU A 133 0.67 -13.27 46.42
N ILE A 134 1.94 -13.61 46.14
CA ILE A 134 3.08 -12.68 46.20
C ILE A 134 2.84 -11.37 45.42
N PRO A 135 2.32 -11.38 44.17
CA PRO A 135 2.03 -10.14 43.43
C PRO A 135 0.92 -9.29 44.07
N TRP A 136 0.09 -9.91 44.91
CA TRP A 136 -1.08 -9.31 45.52
C TRP A 136 -0.81 -8.79 46.95
N LEU A 137 0.25 -9.23 47.60
CA LEU A 137 0.66 -8.74 48.91
C LEU A 137 1.33 -7.35 48.83
N THR A 138 1.29 -6.57 49.92
CA THR A 138 2.05 -5.32 50.07
C THR A 138 3.49 -5.63 50.44
N ALA A 139 4.43 -4.70 50.24
CA ALA A 139 5.86 -4.93 50.54
C ALA A 139 6.13 -5.20 52.03
N ASP A 140 5.23 -4.73 52.89
CA ASP A 140 5.26 -4.79 54.36
C ASP A 140 4.30 -5.83 54.95
N TRP A 141 3.83 -6.80 54.15
CA TRP A 141 2.90 -7.87 54.55
C TRP A 141 3.35 -8.67 55.79
N GLN A 142 4.61 -8.54 56.20
CA GLN A 142 5.22 -9.20 57.34
C GLN A 142 5.10 -8.43 58.65
N THR A 143 4.49 -7.25 58.66
CA THR A 143 4.38 -6.38 59.84
C THR A 143 2.97 -6.41 60.44
N SER A 144 2.89 -6.17 61.75
CA SER A 144 1.70 -6.33 62.60
C SER A 144 0.51 -5.44 62.23
N GLU A 145 0.68 -4.47 61.34
CA GLU A 145 -0.32 -3.42 61.06
C GLU A 145 -0.98 -3.48 59.68
N HIS A 146 -0.57 -4.35 58.75
CA HIS A 146 -1.16 -4.33 57.40
C HIS A 146 -2.08 -5.51 57.13
N ILE A 147 -3.36 -5.22 57.37
CA ILE A 147 -4.53 -5.88 56.82
C ILE A 147 -4.35 -5.99 55.30
N ILE A 148 -4.27 -7.21 54.78
CA ILE A 148 -4.30 -7.49 53.35
C ILE A 148 -5.54 -6.80 52.76
N GLN A 149 -5.33 -5.93 51.77
CA GLN A 149 -6.43 -5.30 51.06
C GLN A 149 -7.25 -6.41 50.38
N THR A 150 -8.45 -6.68 50.90
CA THR A 150 -9.40 -7.68 50.36
C THR A 150 -9.80 -7.39 48.91
N LYS A 151 -9.52 -6.18 48.43
CA LYS A 151 -9.67 -5.78 47.02
C LYS A 151 -8.38 -5.12 46.57
N LYS A 152 -7.54 -5.90 45.90
CA LYS A 152 -6.45 -5.36 45.09
C LYS A 152 -6.77 -5.56 43.63
N THR A 153 -6.36 -4.58 42.84
CA THR A 153 -6.51 -4.58 41.40
C THR A 153 -5.11 -4.54 40.82
N LEU A 154 -4.72 -5.61 40.13
CA LEU A 154 -3.45 -5.68 39.43
C LEU A 154 -3.71 -5.40 37.95
N LEU A 155 -3.05 -4.39 37.42
CA LEU A 155 -3.02 -4.16 35.98
C LEU A 155 -2.04 -5.17 35.39
N GLU A 156 -2.50 -6.02 34.47
CA GLU A 156 -1.58 -6.79 33.64
C GLU A 156 -0.73 -5.81 32.83
N PRO A 157 0.60 -6.02 32.78
CA PRO A 157 1.45 -5.18 31.96
C PRO A 157 0.99 -5.26 30.50
N GLU A 158 1.13 -4.15 29.76
CA GLU A 158 0.90 -4.15 28.31
C GLU A 158 1.66 -5.31 27.68
N LYS A 159 0.92 -6.19 27.01
CA LYS A 159 1.51 -7.33 26.32
C LYS A 159 1.61 -7.02 24.84
N ILE A 160 2.83 -7.10 24.31
CA ILE A 160 3.06 -7.08 22.87
C ILE A 160 2.96 -8.52 22.39
N ILE A 161 1.99 -8.81 21.52
CA ILE A 161 1.90 -10.10 20.85
C ILE A 161 2.26 -9.96 19.37
N ALA A 162 2.87 -11.01 18.83
CA ALA A 162 3.03 -11.18 17.40
C ALA A 162 1.76 -11.83 16.83
N ILE A 163 1.16 -11.21 15.83
CA ILE A 163 0.05 -11.77 15.06
C ILE A 163 0.54 -11.99 13.65
N HIS A 164 0.35 -13.18 13.12
CA HIS A 164 0.67 -13.52 11.74
C HIS A 164 -0.54 -13.34 10.84
N PHE A 165 -0.28 -13.07 9.56
CA PHE A 165 -1.32 -12.96 8.54
C PHE A 165 -2.16 -14.24 8.44
N GLU A 166 -1.50 -15.40 8.48
CA GLU A 166 -2.12 -16.72 8.34
C GLU A 166 -2.92 -17.16 9.58
N ASP A 167 -2.78 -16.49 10.73
CA ASP A 167 -3.54 -16.82 11.95
C ASP A 167 -5.05 -16.67 11.78
N ASN A 168 -5.50 -15.98 10.72
CA ASN A 168 -6.91 -15.85 10.38
C ASN A 168 -7.17 -16.36 8.95
N PRO A 169 -7.89 -17.50 8.79
CA PRO A 169 -8.10 -18.13 7.49
C PRO A 169 -8.94 -17.28 6.52
N GLU A 170 -9.68 -16.28 7.02
CA GLU A 170 -10.41 -15.36 6.16
C GLU A 170 -9.48 -14.41 5.38
N ARG A 171 -8.28 -14.10 5.89
CA ARG A 171 -7.38 -13.13 5.22
C ARG A 171 -6.83 -13.69 3.90
N PRO A 172 -6.27 -14.92 3.83
CA PRO A 172 -5.89 -15.54 2.57
C PRO A 172 -7.09 -15.70 1.62
N ARG A 173 -8.27 -16.08 2.14
CA ARG A 173 -9.49 -16.21 1.34
C ARG A 173 -9.89 -14.89 0.67
N LEU A 174 -9.93 -13.80 1.44
CA LEU A 174 -10.25 -12.46 0.93
C LEU A 174 -9.21 -11.93 -0.05
N LEU A 175 -7.93 -12.22 0.19
CA LEU A 175 -6.84 -11.86 -0.73
C LEU A 175 -6.99 -12.58 -2.08
N ASN A 176 -7.31 -13.87 -2.06
CA ASN A 176 -7.54 -14.66 -3.27
C ASN A 176 -8.79 -14.21 -4.04
N GLU A 177 -9.80 -13.68 -3.35
CA GLU A 177 -11.00 -13.15 -4.00
C GLU A 177 -10.80 -11.75 -4.59
N TRP A 178 -10.04 -10.89 -3.91
CA TRP A 178 -9.83 -9.49 -4.31
C TRP A 178 -8.71 -9.33 -5.35
N SER A 179 -7.62 -10.10 -5.24
CA SER A 179 -6.46 -9.94 -6.14
C SER A 179 -6.80 -10.09 -7.63
N PRO A 180 -7.73 -10.97 -8.09
CA PRO A 180 -8.11 -11.02 -9.50
C PRO A 180 -8.87 -9.76 -9.95
N LYS A 181 -9.67 -9.15 -9.07
CA LYS A 181 -10.38 -7.89 -9.35
C LYS A 181 -9.39 -6.75 -9.58
N LEU A 182 -8.35 -6.67 -8.75
CA LEU A 182 -7.27 -5.70 -8.93
C LEU A 182 -6.50 -5.97 -10.23
N GLN A 183 -6.16 -7.23 -10.54
CA GLN A 183 -5.46 -7.57 -11.78
C GLN A 183 -6.26 -7.20 -13.04
N ALA A 184 -7.57 -7.46 -13.04
CA ALA A 184 -8.45 -7.05 -14.14
C ALA A 184 -8.46 -5.52 -14.32
N TRP A 185 -8.52 -4.77 -13.22
CA TRP A 185 -8.36 -3.33 -13.25
C TRP A 185 -7.00 -2.91 -13.81
N VAL A 186 -5.89 -3.47 -13.33
CA VAL A 186 -4.52 -3.17 -13.84
C VAL A 186 -4.43 -3.39 -15.34
N HIS A 187 -4.97 -4.50 -15.85
CA HIS A 187 -4.92 -4.84 -17.27
C HIS A 187 -5.64 -3.79 -18.14
N LYS A 188 -6.79 -3.28 -17.68
CA LYS A 188 -7.54 -2.24 -18.37
C LYS A 188 -6.92 -0.85 -18.19
N GLU A 189 -6.47 -0.54 -16.99
CA GLU A 189 -6.02 0.79 -16.59
C GLU A 189 -4.63 1.11 -17.14
N ARG A 190 -3.74 0.12 -17.31
CA ARG A 190 -2.38 0.31 -17.83
C ARG A 190 -2.35 1.00 -19.20
N PRO A 191 -3.00 0.47 -20.26
CA PRO A 191 -3.01 1.15 -21.56
C PRO A 191 -3.72 2.52 -21.49
N ALA A 192 -4.73 2.68 -20.64
CA ALA A 192 -5.40 3.97 -20.45
C ALA A 192 -4.46 5.03 -19.84
N ARG A 193 -3.64 4.68 -18.84
CA ARG A 193 -2.64 5.57 -18.26
C ARG A 193 -1.49 5.86 -19.20
N GLN A 194 -1.03 4.87 -19.97
CA GLN A 194 -0.05 5.10 -21.03
C GLN A 194 -0.61 6.07 -22.08
N ALA A 195 -1.86 5.90 -22.50
CA ALA A 195 -2.52 6.82 -23.42
C ALA A 195 -2.69 8.22 -22.82
N MET A 196 -2.97 8.33 -21.52
CA MET A 196 -3.04 9.62 -20.82
C MET A 196 -1.68 10.32 -20.86
N ALA A 197 -0.58 9.58 -20.63
CA ALA A 197 0.75 10.14 -20.71
C ALA A 197 1.08 10.69 -22.11
N ILE A 198 0.68 9.99 -23.17
CA ILE A 198 0.80 10.47 -24.56
C ILE A 198 -0.06 11.72 -24.79
N PHE A 199 -1.31 11.71 -24.32
CA PHE A 199 -2.21 12.85 -24.44
C PHE A 199 -1.61 14.10 -23.78
N THR A 200 -1.14 13.98 -22.53
CA THR A 200 -0.50 15.09 -21.81
C THR A 200 0.74 15.59 -22.55
N LYS A 201 1.60 14.67 -23.01
CA LYS A 201 2.82 15.03 -23.76
C LYS A 201 2.51 15.79 -25.06
N LEU A 202 1.46 15.41 -25.79
CA LEU A 202 1.02 16.12 -26.99
C LEU A 202 0.33 17.45 -26.66
N TYR A 203 -0.45 17.50 -25.59
CA TYR A 203 -1.10 18.73 -25.16
C TYR A 203 -0.09 19.79 -24.68
N ASP A 204 0.95 19.36 -23.97
CA ASP A 204 2.06 20.23 -23.57
C ASP A 204 2.82 20.74 -24.80
N LEU A 205 3.07 19.87 -25.79
CA LEU A 205 3.67 20.27 -27.07
C LEU A 205 2.78 21.30 -27.80
N TYR A 206 1.49 21.04 -27.91
CA TYR A 206 0.52 21.96 -28.52
C TYR A 206 0.56 23.34 -27.86
N SER A 207 0.51 23.38 -26.53
CA SER A 207 0.54 24.62 -25.75
C SER A 207 1.85 25.39 -25.95
N ARG A 208 2.98 24.69 -26.15
CA ARG A 208 4.27 25.31 -26.49
C ARG A 208 4.27 25.88 -27.90
N LEU A 209 3.80 25.12 -28.89
CA LEU A 209 3.70 25.57 -30.29
C LEU A 209 2.80 26.80 -30.43
N GLU A 210 1.71 26.89 -29.66
CA GLU A 210 0.82 28.05 -29.67
C GLU A 210 1.49 29.33 -29.14
N ARG A 211 2.43 29.19 -28.19
CA ARG A 211 3.17 30.31 -27.60
C ARG A 211 4.42 30.72 -28.38
N GLU A 212 5.07 29.76 -29.03
CA GLU A 212 6.41 29.90 -29.64
C GLU A 212 6.38 29.60 -31.16
N SER A 213 5.27 29.91 -31.84
CA SER A 213 4.99 29.48 -33.22
C SER A 213 6.01 29.93 -34.28
N GLU A 214 6.87 30.90 -33.98
CA GLU A 214 7.92 31.40 -34.89
C GLU A 214 9.28 30.73 -34.69
N GLN A 215 9.47 29.96 -33.60
CA GLN A 215 10.79 29.41 -33.21
C GLN A 215 10.87 27.88 -33.31
N VAL A 216 9.74 27.19 -33.49
CA VAL A 216 9.68 25.73 -33.49
C VAL A 216 8.73 25.22 -34.56
N GLU A 217 9.21 24.24 -35.34
CA GLU A 217 8.40 23.50 -36.31
C GLU A 217 8.27 22.04 -35.86
N LEU A 218 7.11 21.44 -36.12
CA LEU A 218 6.88 20.01 -35.87
C LEU A 218 7.03 19.24 -37.19
N VAL A 219 7.93 18.25 -37.20
CA VAL A 219 8.24 17.48 -38.41
C VAL A 219 7.96 16.00 -38.19
N LEU A 220 7.46 15.32 -39.22
CA LEU A 220 7.28 13.88 -39.25
C LEU A 220 8.43 13.21 -40.00
N GLY A 221 9.12 12.28 -39.34
CA GLY A 221 10.11 11.39 -39.96
C GLY A 221 9.47 10.08 -40.44
N ASP A 222 9.66 9.74 -41.72
CA ASP A 222 9.17 8.50 -42.36
C ASP A 222 10.23 7.37 -42.35
N GLY A 223 11.45 7.67 -41.88
CA GLY A 223 12.53 6.70 -41.72
C GLY A 223 13.66 7.29 -40.89
N LEU A 224 14.62 6.46 -40.46
CA LEU A 224 15.85 6.88 -39.79
C LEU A 224 17.05 6.37 -40.59
N LEU A 225 17.90 7.29 -41.04
CA LEU A 225 19.22 6.99 -41.55
C LEU A 225 20.16 6.84 -40.36
N ASP A 226 20.57 5.61 -40.07
CA ASP A 226 21.66 5.31 -39.14
C ASP A 226 22.90 4.97 -39.97
N TRP A 227 23.89 5.85 -39.95
CA TRP A 227 25.15 5.67 -40.67
C TRP A 227 26.32 5.84 -39.70
N THR A 228 27.17 4.82 -39.61
CA THR A 228 28.36 4.84 -38.76
C THR A 228 29.62 4.97 -39.63
N ASP A 229 30.36 6.07 -39.45
CA ASP A 229 31.68 6.27 -40.05
C ASP A 229 32.77 6.13 -38.97
N SER A 230 33.82 5.36 -39.27
CA SER A 230 34.96 5.13 -38.37
C SER A 230 35.83 6.37 -38.15
N LEU A 231 35.70 7.41 -38.99
CA LEU A 231 36.42 8.68 -38.86
C LEU A 231 35.52 9.88 -38.47
N ALA A 232 34.23 9.86 -38.80
CA ALA A 232 33.31 11.00 -38.60
C ALA A 232 32.21 10.79 -37.55
N GLY A 233 32.13 9.60 -36.92
CA GLY A 233 31.14 9.29 -35.89
C GLY A 233 29.83 8.70 -36.42
N SER A 234 28.88 8.43 -35.52
CA SER A 234 27.55 7.91 -35.87
C SER A 234 26.57 9.04 -36.18
N LEU A 235 25.89 8.96 -37.32
CA LEU A 235 24.87 9.89 -37.78
C LEU A 235 23.50 9.22 -37.75
N ASN A 236 22.62 9.69 -36.86
CA ASN A 236 21.24 9.23 -36.71
C ASN A 236 20.26 10.32 -37.17
N HIS A 237 19.88 10.30 -38.44
CA HIS A 237 19.10 11.36 -39.08
C HIS A 237 17.75 10.87 -39.61
N PRO A 238 16.62 11.49 -39.28
CA PRO A 238 15.34 11.09 -39.84
C PRO A 238 15.23 11.48 -41.33
N ILE A 239 14.60 10.63 -42.14
CA ILE A 239 14.15 10.96 -43.50
C ILE A 239 12.83 11.72 -43.34
N LEU A 240 12.86 13.02 -43.61
CA LEU A 240 11.75 13.94 -43.31
C LEU A 240 10.73 13.99 -44.46
N ARG A 241 9.44 13.98 -44.12
CA ARG A 241 8.27 14.35 -44.97
C ARG A 241 7.62 15.63 -44.37
N PRO A 242 6.62 16.32 -44.99
CA PRO A 242 6.41 17.75 -44.76
C PRO A 242 6.05 18.10 -43.31
N ILE A 243 6.24 19.37 -42.96
CA ILE A 243 5.88 19.98 -41.66
C ILE A 243 4.42 19.64 -41.34
N VAL A 244 4.17 19.19 -40.11
CA VAL A 244 2.83 18.80 -39.66
C VAL A 244 2.30 19.78 -38.63
N SER A 245 0.99 20.05 -38.66
CA SER A 245 0.32 20.87 -37.65
C SER A 245 -0.30 20.01 -36.56
N LEU A 246 -0.16 20.43 -35.31
CA LEU A 246 -0.89 19.84 -34.18
C LEU A 246 -2.13 20.68 -33.87
N ILE A 247 -3.31 20.07 -33.92
CA ILE A 247 -4.59 20.75 -33.75
C ILE A 247 -5.31 20.19 -32.52
N TYR A 248 -5.71 21.07 -31.59
CA TYR A 248 -6.60 20.70 -30.50
C TYR A 248 -8.07 20.78 -30.94
N VAL A 249 -8.76 19.65 -30.93
CA VAL A 249 -10.20 19.58 -31.22
C VAL A 249 -10.97 19.46 -29.92
N GLY A 250 -11.48 20.59 -29.42
CA GLY A 250 -12.35 20.61 -28.24
C GLY A 250 -13.67 19.88 -28.50
N THR A 251 -14.15 19.11 -27.53
CA THR A 251 -15.46 18.47 -27.59
C THR A 251 -16.56 19.52 -27.42
N ARG A 252 -17.01 20.15 -28.51
CA ARG A 252 -18.28 20.90 -28.49
C ARG A 252 -19.43 19.91 -28.26
N LYS A 253 -19.89 19.77 -27.01
CA LYS A 253 -21.24 19.26 -26.74
C LYS A 253 -22.23 20.19 -27.44
N ARG A 254 -22.68 19.84 -28.64
CA ARG A 254 -23.89 20.41 -29.21
C ARG A 254 -25.05 19.96 -28.33
N SER A 255 -25.42 20.80 -27.37
CA SER A 255 -26.70 20.72 -26.69
C SER A 255 -27.76 21.07 -27.74
N CYS A 256 -28.31 20.08 -28.42
CA CYS A 256 -29.59 20.26 -29.09
C CYS A 256 -30.64 20.51 -28.00
N ARG A 257 -31.20 21.72 -27.99
CA ARG A 257 -32.51 21.99 -27.40
C ARG A 257 -33.59 21.56 -28.37
#